data_AF-A0A7V0YV41-F1
#
_entry.id   AF-A0A7V0YV41-F1
#
_cell.length_a   1.000
_cell.length_b   1.000
_cell.length_c   1.000
_cell.angle_alpha   90.00
_cell.angle_beta   90.00
_cell.angle_gamma   90.00
#
_symmetry.space_group_name_H-M   'P 1'
#
loop_
_entity.id
_entity.type
_entity.pdbx_description
1 polymer ?
#
loop_
_entity_poly.entity_id
_entity_poly.type
_entity_poly.pdbx_seq_one_letter_code
_entity_poly.pdbx_strand_id
1 'polypeptide(L)'
;NTVQVCTAVIINGYEIIADLHKGLSEYMDRKDYKTVDDFRGKVAVKVLGTHDIDRRKKAIAHIDYENHVAPCVSACPANVPAEAYVRLIAQGKFAEAVSVIRSKNPFQSICGYVCHHRCEAECTRKLIDQPIAIRALKRFVLEWADKNNIEIMGNDAPIANTTGYKVAIIGSGPAGLTAGHDLVKLGHSVTVFEASKFAGGAIRSISDVKFPISMLDREIAYIQNIGVKIEFGSALGKDFSLDDLKKAGFNTILLCLGRNFELDGLKMTEQRTIAVDEKSFLTSIDGVFSAGDATHKSNRTIVNAVADGKKSALCIDRYLKNLPFETMPDLIPVNKRSVLIRTIEETESPRVSITKIDGVEQTLSEEEAIREAKRCLACGCGVGCDRCYKVCIYSGVDLIGERYYINENKCDGCGLCVEICPNEAIIMIPIEPR
;
A
#
# COMPACT_ATOMS: atom_id res chain seq x y z
N ASN A 1 0.56 -31.15 -10.34
CA ASN A 1 1.90 -31.77 -10.28
C ASN A 1 2.60 -31.63 -11.62
N THR A 2 3.29 -30.51 -11.82
CA THR A 2 4.09 -30.24 -13.01
C THR A 2 5.52 -30.61 -12.67
N VAL A 3 6.05 -31.71 -13.21
CA VAL A 3 7.44 -32.11 -12.97
C VAL A 3 8.32 -31.40 -14.00
N GLN A 4 8.96 -30.31 -13.60
CA GLN A 4 9.96 -29.63 -14.43
C GLN A 4 11.33 -30.28 -14.24
N VAL A 5 11.70 -31.17 -15.17
CA VAL A 5 13.02 -31.85 -15.17
C VAL A 5 14.16 -30.84 -15.31
N CYS A 6 13.96 -29.76 -16.08
CA CYS A 6 14.93 -28.68 -16.24
C CYS A 6 15.30 -28.02 -14.90
N THR A 7 14.32 -27.66 -14.07
CA THR A 7 14.55 -27.06 -12.76
C THR A 7 15.27 -28.03 -11.82
N ALA A 8 14.90 -29.30 -11.84
CA ALA A 8 15.52 -30.32 -10.98
C ALA A 8 16.98 -30.62 -11.38
N VAL A 9 17.30 -30.58 -12.68
CA VAL A 9 18.69 -30.67 -13.19
C VAL A 9 19.51 -29.44 -12.80
N ILE A 10 18.92 -28.25 -12.79
CA ILE A 10 19.59 -27.02 -12.33
C ILE A 10 19.95 -27.13 -10.84
N ILE A 11 19.05 -27.66 -10.01
CA ILE A 11 19.23 -27.74 -8.55
C ILE A 11 20.16 -28.89 -8.15
N ASN A 12 20.00 -30.06 -8.75
CA ASN A 12 20.64 -31.31 -8.31
C ASN A 12 21.72 -31.82 -9.29
N GLY A 13 22.00 -31.08 -10.36
CA GLY A 13 22.90 -31.51 -11.42
C GLY A 13 22.30 -32.63 -12.30
N TYR A 14 23.12 -33.17 -13.20
CA TYR A 14 22.69 -34.20 -14.15
C TYR A 14 22.49 -35.59 -13.51
N GLU A 15 22.88 -35.79 -12.25
CA GLU A 15 22.71 -37.07 -11.55
C GLU A 15 21.24 -37.50 -11.48
N ILE A 16 20.31 -36.53 -11.36
CA ILE A 16 18.88 -36.80 -11.35
C ILE A 16 18.39 -37.50 -12.63
N ILE A 17 19.09 -37.34 -13.77
CA ILE A 17 18.74 -38.02 -15.02
C ILE A 17 18.94 -39.52 -14.88
N ALA A 18 19.99 -39.97 -14.19
CA ALA A 18 20.24 -41.39 -13.98
C ALA A 18 19.13 -42.03 -13.12
N ASP A 19 18.71 -41.34 -12.05
CA ASP A 19 17.63 -41.81 -11.19
C ASP A 19 16.27 -41.79 -11.90
N LEU A 20 15.99 -40.76 -12.68
CA LEU A 20 14.78 -40.68 -13.51
C LEU A 20 14.76 -41.81 -14.56
N HIS A 21 15.88 -42.06 -15.21
CA HIS A 21 15.99 -43.13 -16.21
C HIS A 21 15.79 -44.51 -15.57
N LYS A 22 16.42 -44.76 -14.42
CA LYS A 22 16.27 -46.00 -13.66
C LYS A 22 14.83 -46.20 -13.19
N GLY A 23 14.25 -45.19 -12.54
CA GLY A 23 12.88 -45.26 -12.06
C GLY A 23 11.84 -45.42 -13.17
N LEU A 24 12.07 -44.78 -14.32
CA LEU A 24 11.22 -44.97 -15.51
C LEU A 24 11.34 -46.38 -16.07
N SER A 25 12.57 -46.91 -16.20
CA SER A 25 12.81 -48.27 -16.70
C SER A 25 12.16 -49.32 -15.80
N GLU A 26 12.36 -49.23 -14.48
CA GLU A 26 11.73 -50.13 -13.50
C GLU A 26 10.20 -50.06 -13.53
N TYR A 27 9.64 -48.85 -13.74
CA TYR A 27 8.21 -48.67 -13.90
C TYR A 27 7.68 -49.33 -15.18
N MET A 28 8.38 -49.16 -16.29
CA MET A 28 8.03 -49.75 -17.59
C MET A 28 8.08 -51.28 -17.52
N ASP A 29 9.13 -51.86 -16.94
CA ASP A 29 9.26 -53.31 -16.74
C ASP A 29 8.12 -53.87 -15.89
N ARG A 30 7.82 -53.21 -14.76
CA ARG A 30 6.72 -53.63 -13.87
C ARG A 30 5.34 -53.58 -14.53
N LYS A 31 5.16 -52.72 -15.53
CA LYS A 31 3.88 -52.53 -16.23
C LYS A 31 3.85 -53.21 -17.61
N ASP A 32 4.91 -53.94 -17.96
CA ASP A 32 5.09 -54.59 -19.27
C ASP A 32 4.96 -53.62 -20.46
N TYR A 33 5.51 -52.42 -20.30
CA TYR A 33 5.63 -51.43 -21.37
C TYR A 33 6.97 -51.60 -22.10
N LYS A 34 6.93 -51.81 -23.42
CA LYS A 34 8.12 -52.05 -24.28
C LYS A 34 8.70 -50.73 -24.79
N THR A 35 7.85 -49.73 -24.98
CA THR A 35 8.22 -48.40 -25.48
C THR A 35 7.53 -47.30 -24.66
N VAL A 36 8.05 -46.07 -24.74
CA VAL A 36 7.43 -44.91 -24.06
C VAL A 36 6.01 -44.64 -24.57
N ASP A 37 5.74 -44.92 -25.84
CA ASP A 37 4.42 -44.73 -26.43
C ASP A 37 3.38 -45.72 -25.87
N ASP A 38 3.81 -46.87 -25.32
CA ASP A 38 2.88 -47.87 -24.76
C ASP A 38 2.12 -47.36 -23.53
N PHE A 39 2.64 -46.35 -22.83
CA PHE A 39 2.01 -45.74 -21.66
C PHE A 39 1.69 -44.26 -21.81
N ARG A 40 2.10 -43.65 -22.93
CA ARG A 40 1.76 -42.29 -23.29
C ARG A 40 0.23 -42.15 -23.39
N GLY A 41 -0.34 -41.18 -22.68
CA GLY A 41 -1.79 -40.97 -22.63
C GLY A 41 -2.58 -41.89 -21.69
N LYS A 42 -1.98 -43.01 -21.22
CA LYS A 42 -2.66 -43.94 -20.28
C LYS A 42 -2.65 -43.44 -18.83
N VAL A 43 -1.59 -42.73 -18.44
CA VAL A 43 -1.43 -42.18 -17.07
C VAL A 43 -1.80 -40.69 -17.00
N ALA A 44 -1.55 -39.95 -18.08
CA ALA A 44 -1.88 -38.54 -18.19
C ALA A 44 -2.88 -38.35 -19.34
N VAL A 45 -4.06 -37.82 -19.01
CA VAL A 45 -5.22 -37.69 -19.94
C VAL A 45 -4.91 -36.81 -21.16
N LYS A 46 -3.86 -35.98 -21.09
CA LYS A 46 -3.44 -35.09 -22.18
C LYS A 46 -1.92 -35.02 -22.25
N VAL A 47 -1.35 -35.52 -23.35
CA VAL A 47 0.07 -35.41 -23.68
C VAL A 47 0.17 -34.65 -25.00
N LEU A 48 0.74 -33.44 -24.99
CA LEU A 48 0.98 -32.64 -26.18
C LEU A 48 2.42 -32.85 -26.65
N GLY A 49 2.62 -33.23 -27.91
CA GLY A 49 3.92 -33.22 -28.54
C GLY A 49 4.39 -31.80 -28.83
N THR A 50 5.68 -31.63 -29.13
CA THR A 50 6.29 -30.34 -29.45
C THR A 50 5.55 -29.58 -30.57
N HIS A 51 4.98 -30.32 -31.52
CA HIS A 51 4.20 -29.79 -32.66
C HIS A 51 2.73 -29.50 -32.32
N ASP A 52 2.22 -30.06 -31.21
CA ASP A 52 0.84 -29.86 -30.74
C ASP A 52 0.72 -28.67 -29.78
N ILE A 53 1.86 -28.10 -29.38
CA ILE A 53 1.94 -26.90 -28.55
C ILE A 53 1.90 -25.68 -29.49
N ASP A 54 0.80 -24.93 -29.45
CA ASP A 54 0.73 -23.63 -30.12
C ASP A 54 1.63 -22.61 -29.39
N ARG A 55 2.89 -22.55 -29.83
CA ARG A 55 3.91 -21.63 -29.30
C ARG A 55 3.65 -20.15 -29.63
N ARG A 56 2.62 -19.84 -30.42
CA ARG A 56 2.21 -18.45 -30.69
C ARG A 56 1.42 -17.88 -29.50
N LYS A 57 0.80 -18.74 -28.68
CA LYS A 57 0.15 -18.32 -27.44
C LYS A 57 1.22 -18.14 -26.37
N LYS A 58 1.55 -16.89 -26.08
CA LYS A 58 2.43 -16.55 -24.96
C LYS A 58 1.57 -16.23 -23.74
N ALA A 59 2.05 -16.59 -22.56
CA ALA A 59 1.49 -16.13 -21.30
C ALA A 59 2.60 -15.47 -20.50
N ILE A 60 2.29 -14.40 -19.80
CA ILE A 60 3.23 -13.72 -18.91
C ILE A 60 2.77 -13.89 -17.47
N ALA A 61 3.72 -13.97 -16.55
CA ALA A 61 3.39 -13.90 -15.15
C ALA A 61 2.89 -12.48 -14.82
N HIS A 62 1.94 -12.39 -13.91
CA HIS A 62 1.43 -11.14 -13.37
C HIS A 62 1.27 -11.29 -11.87
N ILE A 63 1.78 -10.33 -11.10
CA ILE A 63 1.58 -10.32 -9.66
C ILE A 63 0.28 -9.58 -9.37
N ASP A 64 -0.67 -10.28 -8.78
CA ASP A 64 -1.90 -9.69 -8.26
C ASP A 64 -1.59 -9.00 -6.92
N TYR A 65 -1.70 -7.67 -6.91
CA TYR A 65 -1.44 -6.87 -5.72
C TYR A 65 -2.70 -6.39 -5.02
N GLU A 66 -3.87 -6.63 -5.60
CA GLU A 66 -5.15 -6.19 -5.07
C GLU A 66 -5.84 -7.34 -4.33
N ASN A 67 -5.72 -8.54 -4.90
CA ASN A 67 -6.09 -9.78 -4.24
C ASN A 67 -4.82 -10.41 -3.65
N HIS A 68 -4.89 -10.91 -2.41
CA HIS A 68 -3.76 -11.47 -1.65
C HIS A 68 -2.86 -10.44 -0.94
N VAL A 69 -3.44 -9.32 -0.48
CA VAL A 69 -2.72 -8.39 0.39
C VAL A 69 -2.64 -8.90 1.83
N ALA A 70 -1.65 -8.43 2.58
CA ALA A 70 -1.62 -8.73 4.02
C ALA A 70 -2.81 -8.07 4.74
N PRO A 71 -3.44 -8.75 5.72
CA PRO A 71 -4.57 -8.20 6.48
C PRO A 71 -4.26 -6.86 7.15
N CYS A 72 -3.00 -6.63 7.56
CA CYS A 72 -2.58 -5.36 8.15
C CYS A 72 -2.58 -4.19 7.16
N VAL A 73 -2.45 -4.47 5.85
CA VAL A 73 -2.45 -3.47 4.77
C VAL A 73 -3.88 -3.12 4.38
N SER A 74 -4.75 -4.12 4.19
CA SER A 74 -6.18 -3.86 3.91
C SER A 74 -6.90 -3.19 5.08
N ALA A 75 -6.53 -3.50 6.33
CA ALA A 75 -7.09 -2.88 7.52
C ALA A 75 -6.66 -1.41 7.72
N CYS A 76 -5.59 -0.97 7.06
CA CYS A 76 -5.13 0.41 7.14
C CYS A 76 -5.96 1.29 6.22
N PRO A 77 -6.67 2.32 6.72
CA PRO A 77 -7.47 3.20 5.86
C PRO A 77 -6.66 3.91 4.76
N ALA A 78 -5.37 4.14 5.01
CA ALA A 78 -4.44 4.74 4.04
C ALA A 78 -3.61 3.69 3.27
N ASN A 79 -3.94 2.40 3.40
CA ASN A 79 -3.28 1.26 2.74
C ASN A 79 -1.74 1.27 2.87
N VAL A 80 -1.22 1.72 4.02
CA VAL A 80 0.22 1.74 4.28
C VAL A 80 0.73 0.30 4.28
N PRO A 81 1.81 -0.03 3.55
CA PRO A 81 2.30 -1.39 3.38
C PRO A 81 3.03 -1.89 4.64
N ALA A 82 2.28 -2.17 5.70
CA ALA A 82 2.79 -2.56 7.02
C ALA A 82 3.67 -3.81 6.99
N GLU A 83 3.25 -4.84 6.26
CA GLU A 83 4.04 -6.06 6.10
C GLU A 83 5.42 -5.76 5.49
N ALA A 84 5.47 -4.94 4.44
CA ALA A 84 6.69 -4.64 3.69
C ALA A 84 7.75 -3.97 4.58
N TYR A 85 7.41 -2.88 5.27
CA TYR A 85 8.40 -2.20 6.12
C TYR A 85 8.78 -3.04 7.35
N VAL A 86 7.87 -3.85 7.90
CA VAL A 86 8.20 -4.77 9.00
C VAL A 86 9.25 -5.79 8.53
N ARG A 87 9.13 -6.32 7.32
CA ARG A 87 10.13 -7.26 6.76
C ARG A 87 11.48 -6.60 6.52
N LEU A 88 11.49 -5.34 6.08
CA LEU A 88 12.72 -4.58 5.94
C LEU A 88 13.39 -4.32 7.30
N ILE A 89 12.61 -4.00 8.35
CA ILE A 89 13.12 -3.88 9.73
C ILE A 89 13.74 -5.19 10.20
N ALA A 90 13.10 -6.34 9.94
CA ALA A 90 13.62 -7.65 10.31
C ALA A 90 14.98 -7.96 9.64
N GLN A 91 15.28 -7.31 8.52
CA GLN A 91 16.53 -7.41 7.76
C GLN A 91 17.56 -6.31 8.13
N GLY A 92 17.23 -5.39 9.05
CA GLY A 92 18.08 -4.23 9.37
C GLY A 92 18.08 -3.13 8.30
N LYS A 93 17.16 -3.20 7.33
CA LYS A 93 17.04 -2.27 6.19
C LYS A 93 16.16 -1.06 6.52
N PHE A 94 16.62 -0.25 7.47
CA PHE A 94 15.78 0.83 8.03
C PHE A 94 15.53 1.96 7.06
N ALA A 95 16.53 2.39 6.28
CA ALA A 95 16.35 3.46 5.29
C ALA A 95 15.30 3.08 4.24
N GLU A 96 15.33 1.86 3.72
CA GLU A 96 14.30 1.36 2.81
C GLU A 96 12.94 1.29 3.52
N ALA A 97 12.90 0.87 4.79
CA ALA A 97 11.66 0.83 5.56
C ALA A 97 11.03 2.23 5.72
N VAL A 98 11.82 3.29 5.90
CA VAL A 98 11.33 4.69 5.92
C VAL A 98 10.65 5.05 4.60
N SER A 99 11.30 4.75 3.47
CA SER A 99 10.74 5.00 2.14
C SER A 99 9.40 4.30 1.96
N VAL A 100 9.33 3.01 2.32
CA VAL A 100 8.09 2.22 2.26
C VAL A 100 7.00 2.80 3.17
N ILE A 101 7.33 3.23 4.39
CA ILE A 101 6.38 3.85 5.33
C ILE A 101 5.80 5.14 4.73
N ARG A 102 6.65 6.01 4.18
CA ARG A 102 6.26 7.33 3.65
C ARG A 102 5.70 7.29 2.22
N SER A 103 5.77 6.15 1.55
CA SER A 103 5.25 5.96 0.17
C SER A 103 3.78 6.33 -0.01
N LYS A 104 2.95 6.15 1.03
CA LYS A 104 1.51 6.38 0.94
C LYS A 104 1.08 7.72 1.52
N ASN A 105 1.53 8.13 2.70
CA ASN A 105 0.95 9.28 3.38
C ASN A 105 2.03 10.21 3.97
N PRO A 106 1.85 11.55 3.94
CA PRO A 106 2.83 12.47 4.51
C PRO A 106 2.85 12.45 6.06
N PHE A 107 1.75 12.08 6.74
CA PHE A 107 1.62 12.14 8.20
C PHE A 107 2.08 10.88 8.97
N GLN A 108 3.14 10.20 8.50
CA GLN A 108 3.51 8.90 9.08
C GLN A 108 4.18 9.01 10.44
N SER A 109 4.94 10.08 10.69
CA SER A 109 5.59 10.28 11.98
C SER A 109 4.51 10.46 13.04
N ILE A 110 3.50 11.28 12.76
CA ILE A 110 2.35 11.47 13.65
C ILE A 110 1.57 10.16 13.85
N CYS A 111 1.35 9.39 12.79
CA CYS A 111 0.71 8.06 12.90
C CYS A 111 1.51 7.08 13.77
N GLY A 112 2.84 7.21 13.89
CA GLY A 112 3.64 6.43 14.83
C GLY A 112 3.26 6.67 16.30
N TYR A 113 2.75 7.86 16.61
CA TYR A 113 2.40 8.26 17.98
C TYR A 113 0.93 8.04 18.32
N VAL A 114 0.01 8.38 17.42
CA VAL A 114 -1.42 8.47 17.78
C VAL A 114 -2.35 7.49 17.03
N CYS A 115 -1.82 6.66 16.13
CA CYS A 115 -2.66 5.72 15.39
C CYS A 115 -3.29 4.64 16.31
N HIS A 116 -4.57 4.33 16.08
CA HIS A 116 -5.28 3.23 16.74
C HIS A 116 -4.96 1.84 16.16
N HIS A 117 -3.93 1.73 15.32
CA HIS A 117 -3.27 0.47 14.96
C HIS A 117 -4.24 -0.67 14.55
N ARG A 118 -5.22 -0.35 13.68
CA ARG A 118 -6.14 -1.34 13.06
C ARG A 118 -5.40 -2.50 12.38
N CYS A 119 -4.21 -2.21 11.86
CA CYS A 119 -3.29 -3.20 11.31
C CYS A 119 -2.89 -4.31 12.32
N GLU A 120 -2.75 -3.97 13.60
CA GLU A 120 -2.46 -4.93 14.67
C GLU A 120 -3.71 -5.72 15.06
N ALA A 121 -4.88 -5.08 15.04
CA ALA A 121 -6.15 -5.74 15.33
C ALA A 121 -6.44 -6.89 14.34
N GLU A 122 -6.11 -6.69 13.06
CA GLU A 122 -6.29 -7.67 11.98
C GLU A 122 -5.10 -8.62 11.75
N CYS A 123 -4.01 -8.45 12.50
CA CYS A 123 -2.79 -9.24 12.32
C CYS A 123 -3.05 -10.76 12.47
N THR A 124 -2.65 -11.54 11.47
CA THR A 124 -2.79 -13.02 11.48
C THR A 124 -2.06 -13.68 12.65
N ARG A 125 -0.94 -13.10 13.11
CA ARG A 125 -0.12 -13.63 14.21
C ARG A 125 -0.91 -13.78 15.53
N LYS A 126 -2.00 -13.04 15.71
CA LYS A 126 -2.92 -13.19 16.86
C LYS A 126 -3.54 -14.58 17.00
N LEU A 127 -3.54 -15.38 15.93
CA LEU A 127 -4.03 -16.75 15.94
C LEU A 127 -2.98 -17.75 16.46
N ILE A 128 -1.75 -17.30 16.69
CA ILE A 128 -0.65 -18.06 17.32
C ILE A 128 -0.41 -17.51 18.72
N ASP A 129 -0.12 -16.21 18.83
CA ASP A 129 0.20 -15.55 20.10
C ASP A 129 -0.34 -14.10 20.15
N GLN A 130 0.54 -13.11 20.09
CA GLN A 130 0.25 -11.68 20.16
C GLN A 130 0.56 -11.01 18.82
N PRO A 131 -0.18 -9.96 18.42
CA PRO A 131 0.05 -9.28 17.16
C PRO A 131 1.46 -8.69 17.09
N ILE A 132 1.92 -8.42 15.87
CA ILE A 132 3.14 -7.63 15.67
C ILE A 132 2.90 -6.21 16.19
N ALA A 133 3.87 -5.62 16.89
CA ALA A 133 3.84 -4.23 17.35
C ALA A 133 4.10 -3.23 16.21
N ILE A 134 3.27 -3.28 15.17
CA ILE A 134 3.40 -2.55 13.90
C ILE A 134 3.55 -1.03 14.12
N ARG A 135 2.79 -0.43 15.07
CA ARG A 135 2.90 1.00 15.36
C ARG A 135 4.23 1.35 16.03
N ALA A 136 4.67 0.54 16.99
CA ALA A 136 5.94 0.74 17.68
C ALA A 136 7.13 0.58 16.73
N LEU A 137 7.09 -0.43 15.85
CA LEU A 137 8.07 -0.62 14.78
C LEU A 137 8.13 0.57 13.81
N LYS A 138 6.97 1.11 13.42
CA LYS A 138 6.89 2.33 12.59
C LYS A 138 7.55 3.52 13.29
N ARG A 139 7.20 3.75 14.57
CA ARG A 139 7.77 4.84 15.35
C ARG A 139 9.29 4.71 15.48
N PHE A 140 9.78 3.51 15.78
CA PHE A 140 11.21 3.21 15.82
C PHE A 140 11.93 3.64 14.54
N VAL A 141 11.47 3.17 13.38
CA VAL A 141 12.16 3.46 12.11
C VAL A 141 12.14 4.94 11.77
N LEU A 142 11.04 5.64 12.00
CA LEU A 142 10.93 7.07 11.70
C LEU A 142 11.81 7.91 12.62
N GLU A 143 11.91 7.56 13.91
CA GLU A 143 12.84 8.23 14.82
C GLU A 143 14.30 7.86 14.58
N TRP A 144 14.57 6.61 14.18
CA TRP A 144 15.90 6.20 13.74
C TRP A 144 16.34 7.03 12.52
N ALA A 145 15.45 7.28 11.57
CA ALA A 145 15.72 8.13 10.41
C ALA A 145 16.05 9.56 10.82
N ASP A 146 15.25 10.15 11.71
CA ASP A 146 15.48 11.48 12.26
C ASP A 146 16.85 11.58 12.95
N LYS A 147 17.22 10.59 13.78
CA LYS A 147 18.52 10.56 14.49
C LYS A 147 19.71 10.41 13.54
N ASN A 148 19.53 9.74 12.41
CA ASN A 148 20.58 9.49 11.42
C ASN A 148 20.56 10.49 10.25
N ASN A 149 19.77 11.56 10.34
CA ASN A 149 19.59 12.57 9.28
C ASN A 149 19.21 11.98 7.91
N ILE A 150 18.38 10.92 7.92
CA ILE A 150 17.85 10.30 6.72
C ILE A 150 16.56 11.04 6.34
N GLU A 151 16.70 12.05 5.48
CA GLU A 151 15.58 12.88 4.99
C GLU A 151 14.85 12.22 3.82
N ILE A 152 14.29 11.03 4.04
CA ILE A 152 13.35 10.45 3.10
C ILE A 152 11.98 11.01 3.45
N MET A 153 11.41 11.83 2.56
CA MET A 153 10.08 12.41 2.73
C MET A 153 9.21 12.07 1.51
N GLY A 154 8.32 11.09 1.69
CA GLY A 154 7.37 10.63 0.67
C GLY A 154 7.96 9.70 -0.38
N ASN A 155 7.18 9.43 -1.43
CA ASN A 155 7.63 8.74 -2.64
C ASN A 155 8.28 9.75 -3.60
N ASP A 156 9.51 9.49 -4.04
CA ASP A 156 10.28 10.28 -5.03
C ASP A 156 9.73 10.17 -6.46
N ALA A 157 8.54 9.56 -6.63
CA ALA A 157 7.84 9.56 -7.90
C ALA A 157 7.75 11.00 -8.44
N PRO A 158 8.20 11.24 -9.69
CA PRO A 158 8.20 12.57 -10.26
C PRO A 158 6.78 13.13 -10.29
N ILE A 159 6.67 14.43 -10.00
CA ILE A 159 5.42 15.16 -10.17
C ILE A 159 5.00 15.04 -11.65
N ALA A 160 3.75 14.67 -11.90
CA ALA A 160 3.23 14.58 -13.25
C ALA A 160 3.29 15.93 -13.97
N ASN A 161 3.29 15.89 -15.30
CA ASN A 161 3.22 17.11 -16.10
C ASN A 161 2.01 17.96 -15.69
N THR A 162 2.17 19.27 -15.74
CA THR A 162 1.10 20.18 -15.34
C THR A 162 -0.16 19.94 -16.16
N THR A 163 -1.30 19.87 -15.47
CA THR A 163 -2.62 19.67 -16.09
C THR A 163 -3.26 20.99 -16.51
N GLY A 164 -2.76 22.13 -16.01
CA GLY A 164 -3.36 23.44 -16.15
C GLY A 164 -4.54 23.72 -15.22
N TYR A 165 -5.03 22.72 -14.47
CA TYR A 165 -6.15 22.90 -13.55
C TYR A 165 -5.71 23.45 -12.19
N LYS A 166 -6.59 24.27 -11.60
CA LYS A 166 -6.43 24.89 -10.29
C LYS A 166 -7.45 24.35 -9.30
N VAL A 167 -6.99 23.89 -8.15
CA VAL A 167 -7.83 23.36 -7.05
C VAL A 167 -7.69 24.23 -5.81
N ALA A 168 -8.82 24.67 -5.26
CA ALA A 168 -8.87 25.33 -3.95
C ALA A 168 -9.22 24.29 -2.88
N ILE A 169 -8.48 24.26 -1.79
CA ILE A 169 -8.76 23.41 -0.63
C ILE A 169 -9.04 24.32 0.56
N ILE A 170 -10.14 24.12 1.26
CA ILE A 170 -10.52 24.95 2.42
C ILE A 170 -10.29 24.15 3.70
N GLY A 171 -9.31 24.57 4.49
CA GLY A 171 -8.87 23.92 5.73
C GLY A 171 -7.61 23.09 5.55
N SER A 172 -6.61 23.37 6.38
CA SER A 172 -5.28 22.74 6.37
C SER A 172 -5.15 21.58 7.38
N GLY A 173 -6.24 20.87 7.66
CA GLY A 173 -6.20 19.63 8.44
C GLY A 173 -5.57 18.47 7.65
N PRO A 174 -5.41 17.28 8.27
CA PRO A 174 -4.81 16.12 7.62
C PRO A 174 -5.48 15.73 6.29
N ALA A 175 -6.80 15.87 6.18
CA ALA A 175 -7.53 15.60 4.94
C ALA A 175 -7.15 16.58 3.82
N GLY A 176 -7.22 17.89 4.09
CA GLY A 176 -6.90 18.92 3.10
C GLY A 176 -5.44 18.89 2.66
N LEU A 177 -4.52 18.73 3.61
CA LEU A 177 -3.08 18.66 3.30
C LEU A 177 -2.71 17.37 2.55
N THR A 178 -3.33 16.23 2.88
CA THR A 178 -3.12 14.99 2.12
C THR A 178 -3.68 15.10 0.70
N ALA A 179 -4.88 15.68 0.55
CA ALA A 179 -5.47 15.90 -0.76
C ALA A 179 -4.60 16.83 -1.61
N GLY A 180 -4.10 17.92 -1.02
CA GLY A 180 -3.20 18.84 -1.70
C GLY A 180 -1.90 18.18 -2.14
N HIS A 181 -1.29 17.36 -1.27
CA HIS A 181 -0.10 16.59 -1.62
C HIS A 181 -0.33 15.68 -2.83
N ASP A 182 -1.42 14.91 -2.84
CA ASP A 182 -1.70 13.97 -3.94
C ASP A 182 -2.09 14.72 -5.24
N LEU A 183 -2.87 15.80 -5.15
CA LEU A 183 -3.26 16.60 -6.32
C LEU A 183 -2.08 17.30 -6.99
N VAL A 184 -1.11 17.81 -6.23
CA VAL A 184 0.12 18.38 -6.79
C VAL A 184 0.92 17.31 -7.52
N LYS A 185 1.04 16.10 -6.95
CA LYS A 185 1.71 14.98 -7.62
C LYS A 185 1.03 14.55 -8.91
N LEU A 186 -0.28 14.74 -9.02
CA LEU A 186 -1.08 14.51 -10.23
C LEU A 186 -0.99 15.67 -11.25
N GLY A 187 -0.22 16.73 -10.97
CA GLY A 187 0.07 17.83 -11.88
C GLY A 187 -0.82 19.06 -11.75
N HIS A 188 -1.72 19.10 -10.75
CA HIS A 188 -2.63 20.22 -10.53
C HIS A 188 -1.97 21.35 -9.71
N SER A 189 -2.38 22.58 -9.96
CA SER A 189 -2.03 23.72 -9.10
C SER A 189 -2.96 23.75 -7.89
N VAL A 190 -2.41 23.71 -6.66
CA VAL A 190 -3.21 23.64 -5.44
C VAL A 190 -2.94 24.82 -4.51
N THR A 191 -4.00 25.46 -4.04
CA THR A 191 -3.96 26.44 -2.95
C THR A 191 -4.86 26.00 -1.80
N VAL A 192 -4.31 25.91 -0.60
CA VAL A 192 -5.04 25.63 0.64
C VAL A 192 -5.31 26.95 1.36
N PHE A 193 -6.58 27.24 1.64
CA PHE A 193 -7.00 28.40 2.43
C PHE A 193 -7.24 27.96 3.88
N GLU A 194 -6.52 28.57 4.81
CA GLU A 194 -6.57 28.27 6.24
C GLU A 194 -7.00 29.51 7.03
N ALA A 195 -8.02 29.35 7.88
CA ALA A 195 -8.53 30.44 8.70
C ALA A 195 -7.56 30.85 9.83
N SER A 196 -6.78 29.89 10.34
CA SER A 196 -5.77 30.11 11.38
C SER A 196 -4.49 30.73 10.84
N LYS A 197 -3.59 31.11 11.76
CA LYS A 197 -2.20 31.51 11.46
C LYS A 197 -1.27 30.33 11.21
N PHE A 198 -1.70 29.11 11.54
CA PHE A 198 -0.87 27.90 11.45
C PHE A 198 -1.65 26.75 10.84
N ALA A 199 -0.96 25.92 10.05
CA ALA A 199 -1.54 24.75 9.42
C ALA A 199 -1.58 23.54 10.35
N GLY A 200 -2.39 22.54 10.01
CA GLY A 200 -2.49 21.26 10.72
C GLY A 200 -3.84 21.02 11.39
N GLY A 201 -4.74 22.01 11.41
CA GLY A 201 -6.09 21.87 11.97
C GLY A 201 -6.10 21.28 13.39
N ALA A 202 -7.05 20.39 13.67
CA ALA A 202 -7.26 19.83 15.01
C ALA A 202 -6.09 18.97 15.53
N ILE A 203 -5.20 18.46 14.67
CA ILE A 203 -4.07 17.66 15.17
C ILE A 203 -2.97 18.52 15.77
N ARG A 204 -2.90 19.82 15.41
CA ARG A 204 -1.97 20.77 16.04
C ARG A 204 -2.28 20.95 17.53
N SER A 205 -3.54 20.86 17.96
CA SER A 205 -3.89 21.10 19.37
C SER A 205 -3.56 19.95 20.32
N ILE A 206 -3.21 18.77 19.80
CA ILE A 206 -2.85 17.60 20.61
C ILE A 206 -1.34 17.35 20.66
N SER A 207 -0.52 18.18 20.01
CA SER A 207 0.95 18.02 19.95
C SER A 207 1.54 17.95 21.36
N ASP A 208 1.24 18.93 22.21
CA ASP A 208 1.94 19.11 23.50
C ASP A 208 1.75 17.94 24.47
N VAL A 209 0.78 17.06 24.20
CA VAL A 209 0.50 15.86 24.98
C VAL A 209 0.96 14.57 24.27
N LYS A 210 1.06 14.58 22.93
CA LYS A 210 1.19 13.34 22.15
C LYS A 210 2.44 13.26 21.29
N PHE A 211 2.95 14.36 20.74
CA PHE A 211 4.13 14.38 19.87
C PHE A 211 4.70 15.81 19.74
N PRO A 212 6.02 16.00 19.54
CA PRO A 212 6.59 17.34 19.39
C PRO A 212 5.98 18.11 18.20
N ILE A 213 5.61 19.38 18.40
CA ILE A 213 4.99 20.18 17.33
C ILE A 213 5.89 20.32 16.08
N SER A 214 7.21 20.34 16.28
CA SER A 214 8.20 20.36 15.20
C SER A 214 8.09 19.17 14.25
N MET A 215 7.56 18.03 14.72
CA MET A 215 7.29 16.87 13.87
C MET A 215 6.20 17.18 12.85
N LEU A 216 5.11 17.81 13.30
CA LEU A 216 4.01 18.22 12.44
C LEU A 216 4.46 19.31 11.47
N ASP A 217 5.23 20.30 11.95
CA ASP A 217 5.74 21.38 11.11
C ASP A 217 6.64 20.86 9.99
N ARG A 218 7.47 19.83 10.24
CA ARG A 218 8.29 19.18 9.20
C ARG A 218 7.45 18.48 8.12
N GLU A 219 6.38 17.78 8.51
CA GLU A 219 5.49 17.12 7.54
C GLU A 219 4.71 18.15 6.71
N ILE A 220 4.28 19.26 7.31
CA ILE A 220 3.63 20.38 6.59
C ILE A 220 4.63 21.04 5.64
N ALA A 221 5.86 21.30 6.09
CA ALA A 221 6.91 21.90 5.27
C ALA A 221 7.21 21.03 4.03
N TYR A 222 7.26 19.70 4.19
CA TYR A 222 7.37 18.78 3.05
C TYR A 222 6.23 18.98 2.03
N ILE A 223 4.98 19.06 2.50
CA ILE A 223 3.80 19.26 1.64
C ILE A 223 3.88 20.62 0.91
N GLN A 224 4.38 21.67 1.56
CA GLN A 224 4.62 22.96 0.91
C GLN A 224 5.75 22.88 -0.13
N ASN A 225 6.85 22.21 0.21
CA ASN A 225 8.03 22.07 -0.66
C ASN A 225 7.73 21.33 -1.96
N ILE A 226 6.81 20.37 -1.97
CA ILE A 226 6.40 19.69 -3.21
C ILE A 226 5.52 20.57 -4.11
N GLY A 227 4.99 21.70 -3.60
CA GLY A 227 4.27 22.70 -4.39
C GLY A 227 2.89 23.11 -3.88
N VAL A 228 2.43 22.60 -2.72
CA VAL A 228 1.15 23.04 -2.15
C VAL A 228 1.29 24.44 -1.56
N LYS A 229 0.52 25.40 -2.07
CA LYS A 229 0.46 26.75 -1.51
C LYS A 229 -0.51 26.79 -0.34
N ILE A 230 -0.19 27.52 0.72
CA ILE A 230 -1.08 27.71 1.87
C ILE A 230 -1.25 29.21 2.13
N GLU A 231 -2.49 29.67 2.12
CA GLU A 231 -2.90 31.04 2.44
C GLU A 231 -3.56 31.07 3.81
N PHE A 232 -2.88 31.69 4.78
CA PHE A 232 -3.33 31.79 6.17
C PHE A 232 -4.26 32.98 6.38
N GLY A 233 -5.00 32.98 7.50
CA GLY A 233 -5.93 34.06 7.85
C GLY A 233 -7.07 34.25 6.86
N SER A 234 -7.43 33.19 6.12
CA SER A 234 -8.40 33.23 5.02
C SER A 234 -9.55 32.28 5.33
N ALA A 235 -10.66 32.80 5.85
CA ALA A 235 -11.82 32.01 6.26
C ALA A 235 -12.98 32.09 5.25
N LEU A 236 -13.40 30.93 4.72
CA LEU A 236 -14.59 30.80 3.87
C LEU A 236 -15.85 31.26 4.63
N GLY A 237 -16.67 32.07 3.99
CA GLY A 237 -17.90 32.64 4.55
C GLY A 237 -17.69 33.93 5.34
N LYS A 238 -16.44 34.29 5.65
CA LYS A 238 -16.08 35.56 6.30
C LYS A 238 -15.27 36.46 5.38
N ASP A 239 -14.19 35.93 4.81
CA ASP A 239 -13.22 36.69 4.01
C ASP A 239 -13.43 36.49 2.50
N PHE A 240 -13.99 35.35 2.09
CA PHE A 240 -14.34 35.04 0.70
C PHE A 240 -15.50 34.03 0.63
N SER A 241 -16.15 33.93 -0.54
CA SER A 241 -17.20 32.95 -0.86
C SER A 241 -16.71 31.89 -1.86
N LEU A 242 -17.51 30.84 -2.06
CA LEU A 242 -17.25 29.85 -3.11
C LEU A 242 -17.25 30.49 -4.52
N ASP A 243 -18.08 31.50 -4.74
CA ASP A 243 -18.16 32.19 -6.03
C ASP A 243 -16.93 33.05 -6.29
N ASP A 244 -16.31 33.61 -5.25
CA ASP A 244 -15.06 34.36 -5.40
C ASP A 244 -13.91 33.44 -5.86
N LEU A 245 -13.86 32.21 -5.36
CA LEU A 245 -12.90 31.21 -5.82
C LEU A 245 -13.15 30.79 -7.28
N LYS A 246 -14.40 30.63 -7.68
CA LYS A 246 -14.75 30.36 -9.09
C LYS A 246 -14.31 31.53 -9.99
N LYS A 247 -14.58 32.77 -9.58
CA LYS A 247 -14.15 33.98 -10.30
C LYS A 247 -12.62 34.12 -10.35
N ALA A 248 -11.91 33.67 -9.32
CA ALA A 248 -10.45 33.60 -9.30
C ALA A 248 -9.86 32.50 -10.21
N GLY A 249 -10.72 31.70 -10.86
CA GLY A 249 -10.34 30.70 -11.85
C GLY A 249 -9.97 29.34 -11.26
N PHE A 250 -10.40 29.03 -10.03
CA PHE A 250 -10.33 27.67 -9.51
C PHE A 250 -11.37 26.79 -10.22
N ASN A 251 -10.92 25.64 -10.73
CA ASN A 251 -11.77 24.70 -11.46
C ASN A 251 -12.65 23.86 -10.53
N THR A 252 -12.20 23.64 -9.30
CA THR A 252 -12.89 22.83 -8.29
C THR A 252 -12.46 23.24 -6.88
N ILE A 253 -13.32 22.95 -5.90
CA ILE A 253 -13.12 23.31 -4.49
C ILE A 253 -13.29 22.05 -3.62
N LEU A 254 -12.41 21.85 -2.64
CA LEU A 254 -12.50 20.79 -1.64
C LEU A 254 -12.68 21.39 -0.24
N LEU A 255 -13.75 21.03 0.45
CA LEU A 255 -14.09 21.49 1.79
C LEU A 255 -13.60 20.50 2.86
N CYS A 256 -12.58 20.89 3.62
CA CYS A 256 -11.95 20.14 4.72
C CYS A 256 -12.05 20.89 6.06
N LEU A 257 -13.22 21.48 6.33
CA LEU A 257 -13.47 22.48 7.38
C LEU A 257 -13.62 21.94 8.80
N GLY A 258 -13.33 20.66 9.04
CA GLY A 258 -13.46 20.07 10.36
C GLY A 258 -14.92 19.91 10.77
N ARG A 259 -15.36 20.53 11.86
CA ARG A 259 -16.66 20.23 12.51
C ARG A 259 -17.51 21.48 12.62
N ASN A 260 -18.83 21.30 12.71
CA ASN A 260 -19.81 22.36 13.01
C ASN A 260 -19.71 23.55 12.03
N PHE A 261 -19.51 23.25 10.75
CA PHE A 261 -19.52 24.25 9.69
C PHE A 261 -20.84 24.14 8.92
N GLU A 262 -21.47 25.29 8.68
CA GLU A 262 -22.67 25.41 7.87
C GLU A 262 -22.43 26.51 6.84
N LEU A 263 -22.88 26.27 5.62
CA LEU A 263 -22.79 27.21 4.51
C LEU A 263 -24.06 27.12 3.70
N ASP A 264 -24.61 28.29 3.35
CA ASP A 264 -25.83 28.37 2.57
C ASP A 264 -25.69 27.64 1.22
N GLY A 265 -26.72 26.87 0.87
CA GLY A 265 -26.76 26.08 -0.37
C GLY A 265 -26.08 24.70 -0.31
N LEU A 266 -25.36 24.37 0.77
CA LEU A 266 -24.89 23.00 0.99
C LEU A 266 -25.97 22.17 1.70
N LYS A 267 -26.27 20.99 1.14
CA LYS A 267 -27.08 19.99 1.82
C LYS A 267 -26.30 19.41 3.00
N MET A 268 -26.97 19.32 4.15
CA MET A 268 -26.45 18.72 5.36
C MET A 268 -27.12 17.37 5.61
N THR A 269 -26.42 16.45 6.25
CA THR A 269 -27.00 15.20 6.76
C THR A 269 -27.81 15.48 8.04
N GLU A 270 -28.65 14.53 8.46
CA GLU A 270 -29.33 14.57 9.77
C GLU A 270 -28.33 14.66 10.95
N GLN A 271 -27.09 14.27 10.70
CA GLN A 271 -26.00 14.27 11.66
C GLN A 271 -25.25 15.61 11.74
N ARG A 272 -25.70 16.65 11.03
CA ARG A 272 -25.06 17.97 10.92
C ARG A 272 -23.63 17.89 10.38
N THR A 273 -23.42 17.02 9.40
CA THR A 273 -22.21 16.98 8.55
C THR A 273 -22.58 17.34 7.12
N ILE A 274 -21.61 17.73 6.30
CA ILE A 274 -21.84 18.01 4.88
C ILE A 274 -22.25 16.71 4.19
N ALA A 275 -23.39 16.72 3.50
CA ALA A 275 -23.84 15.58 2.72
C ALA A 275 -23.01 15.49 1.43
N VAL A 276 -22.44 14.31 1.20
CA VAL A 276 -21.65 13.99 0.00
C VAL A 276 -22.10 12.69 -0.61
N ASP A 277 -21.90 12.53 -1.91
CA ASP A 277 -21.94 11.22 -2.56
C ASP A 277 -20.75 10.37 -2.07
N GLU A 278 -21.03 9.16 -1.56
CA GLU A 278 -20.01 8.33 -0.90
C GLU A 278 -18.91 7.83 -1.84
N LYS A 279 -19.18 7.77 -3.16
CA LYS A 279 -18.21 7.31 -4.15
C LYS A 279 -17.32 8.43 -4.67
N SER A 280 -17.89 9.62 -4.88
CA SER A 280 -17.22 10.75 -5.54
C SER A 280 -16.80 11.87 -4.61
N PHE A 281 -17.30 11.92 -3.36
CA PHE A 281 -17.11 13.02 -2.41
C PHE A 281 -17.73 14.35 -2.86
N LEU A 282 -18.51 14.37 -3.95
CA LEU A 282 -19.23 15.56 -4.42
C LEU A 282 -20.32 15.96 -3.44
N THR A 283 -20.44 17.27 -3.22
CA THR A 283 -21.51 17.87 -2.43
C THR A 283 -22.76 18.13 -3.29
N SER A 284 -23.75 18.84 -2.75
CA SER A 284 -24.90 19.33 -3.53
C SER A 284 -24.57 20.45 -4.51
N ILE A 285 -23.35 21.00 -4.48
CA ILE A 285 -22.89 22.04 -5.39
C ILE A 285 -21.89 21.42 -6.37
N ASP A 286 -22.18 21.55 -7.67
CA ASP A 286 -21.32 21.03 -8.73
C ASP A 286 -19.91 21.65 -8.68
N GLY A 287 -18.90 20.82 -8.91
CA GLY A 287 -17.49 21.18 -8.75
C GLY A 287 -17.04 21.48 -7.31
N VAL A 288 -17.85 21.14 -6.29
CA VAL A 288 -17.49 21.29 -4.87
C VAL A 288 -17.55 19.93 -4.17
N PHE A 289 -16.43 19.55 -3.57
CA PHE A 289 -16.22 18.30 -2.85
C PHE A 289 -16.10 18.57 -1.36
N SER A 290 -16.31 17.55 -0.51
CA SER A 290 -15.97 17.64 0.91
C SER A 290 -15.39 16.33 1.43
N ALA A 291 -14.45 16.40 2.38
CA ALA A 291 -13.74 15.25 2.92
C ALA A 291 -13.35 15.44 4.39
N GLY A 292 -12.97 14.33 5.04
CA GLY A 292 -12.50 14.31 6.43
C GLY A 292 -13.63 14.55 7.43
N ASP A 293 -13.28 15.14 8.58
CA ASP A 293 -14.19 15.38 9.71
C ASP A 293 -15.49 16.13 9.35
N ALA A 294 -15.50 16.87 8.23
CA ALA A 294 -16.65 17.62 7.73
C ALA A 294 -17.77 16.72 7.20
N THR A 295 -17.44 15.48 6.80
CA THR A 295 -18.39 14.49 6.26
C THR A 295 -18.74 13.39 7.27
N HIS A 296 -17.96 13.25 8.34
CA HIS A 296 -18.09 12.14 9.29
C HIS A 296 -18.44 12.63 10.70
N LYS A 297 -19.45 12.04 11.36
CA LYS A 297 -19.80 12.31 12.78
C LYS A 297 -19.02 11.44 13.76
N SER A 298 -18.91 10.14 13.47
CA SER A 298 -18.13 9.15 14.19
C SER A 298 -17.06 8.61 13.23
N ASN A 299 -15.85 8.28 13.73
CA ASN A 299 -14.66 7.84 12.95
C ASN A 299 -13.63 8.93 12.55
N ARG A 300 -13.49 9.95 13.39
CA ARG A 300 -12.57 11.11 13.21
C ARG A 300 -11.15 10.83 13.70
N THR A 301 -10.44 9.96 13.00
CA THR A 301 -9.04 9.62 13.30
C THR A 301 -8.13 10.19 12.21
N ILE A 302 -6.86 10.47 12.54
CA ILE A 302 -5.91 11.03 11.57
C ILE A 302 -5.80 10.16 10.33
N VAL A 303 -5.71 8.83 10.50
CA VAL A 303 -5.54 7.92 9.37
C VAL A 303 -6.79 7.86 8.46
N ASN A 304 -8.00 8.09 8.99
CA ASN A 304 -9.19 8.21 8.15
C ASN A 304 -9.22 9.54 7.41
N ALA A 305 -8.89 10.65 8.09
CA ALA A 305 -8.81 11.96 7.43
C ALA A 305 -7.79 11.94 6.28
N VAL A 306 -6.65 11.29 6.47
CA VAL A 306 -5.67 11.01 5.41
C VAL A 306 -6.32 10.19 4.28
N ALA A 307 -7.01 9.09 4.60
CA ALA A 307 -7.68 8.25 3.61
C ALA A 307 -8.70 9.04 2.77
N ASP A 308 -9.52 9.89 3.40
CA ASP A 308 -10.50 10.72 2.71
C ASP A 308 -9.81 11.77 1.83
N GLY A 309 -8.70 12.34 2.29
CA GLY A 309 -7.87 13.25 1.49
C GLY A 309 -7.36 12.58 0.21
N LYS A 310 -6.90 11.33 0.29
CA LYS A 310 -6.47 10.56 -0.89
C LYS A 310 -7.61 10.27 -1.86
N LYS A 311 -8.72 9.77 -1.32
CA LYS A 311 -9.90 9.40 -2.12
C LYS A 311 -10.47 10.63 -2.83
N SER A 312 -10.60 11.74 -2.11
CA SER A 312 -11.09 12.99 -2.69
C SER A 312 -10.13 13.58 -3.73
N ALA A 313 -8.80 13.51 -3.54
CA ALA A 313 -7.83 13.89 -4.56
C ALA A 313 -7.99 13.09 -5.87
N LEU A 314 -8.16 11.76 -5.78
CA LEU A 314 -8.42 10.92 -6.94
C LEU A 314 -9.74 11.29 -7.62
N CYS A 315 -10.81 11.50 -6.86
CA CYS A 315 -12.11 11.89 -7.41
C CYS A 315 -12.05 13.24 -8.12
N ILE A 316 -11.36 14.22 -7.52
CA ILE A 316 -11.15 15.54 -8.10
C ILE A 316 -10.36 15.46 -9.41
N ASP A 317 -9.26 14.68 -9.46
CA ASP A 317 -8.48 14.50 -10.68
C ASP A 317 -9.33 13.92 -11.82
N ARG A 318 -10.15 12.92 -11.52
CA ARG A 318 -11.03 12.29 -12.50
C ARG A 318 -12.14 13.22 -12.96
N TYR A 319 -12.74 13.98 -12.04
CA TYR A 319 -13.72 15.01 -12.35
C TYR A 319 -13.14 16.05 -13.32
N LEU A 320 -11.96 16.59 -13.02
CA LEU A 320 -11.29 17.58 -13.88
C LEU A 320 -10.94 17.03 -15.27
N LYS A 321 -10.71 15.72 -15.39
CA LYS A 321 -10.43 15.03 -16.66
C LYS A 321 -11.69 14.51 -17.38
N ASN A 322 -12.89 14.77 -16.85
CA ASN A 322 -14.15 14.20 -17.34
C ASN A 322 -14.13 12.67 -17.44
N LEU A 323 -13.49 12.01 -16.48
CA LEU A 323 -13.45 10.55 -16.37
C LEU A 323 -14.53 10.06 -15.38
N PRO A 324 -15.10 8.86 -15.58
CA PRO A 324 -16.06 8.28 -14.63
C PRO A 324 -15.47 8.22 -13.22
N PHE A 325 -16.23 8.41 -12.16
CA PHE A 325 -15.70 8.21 -10.80
C PHE A 325 -15.34 6.74 -10.58
N GLU A 326 -14.08 6.49 -10.22
CA GLU A 326 -13.61 5.20 -9.74
C GLU A 326 -13.17 5.36 -8.29
N THR A 327 -13.64 4.46 -7.44
CA THR A 327 -13.13 4.34 -6.07
C THR A 327 -11.77 3.66 -6.10
N MET A 328 -10.90 3.97 -5.14
CA MET A 328 -9.71 3.13 -4.93
C MET A 328 -10.16 1.67 -4.75
N PRO A 329 -9.51 0.69 -5.40
CA PRO A 329 -9.91 -0.69 -5.32
C PRO A 329 -9.83 -1.19 -3.88
N ASP A 330 -10.84 -1.94 -3.46
CA ASP A 330 -10.82 -2.60 -2.17
C ASP A 330 -9.74 -3.68 -2.19
N LEU A 331 -8.80 -3.61 -1.24
CA LEU A 331 -7.75 -4.61 -1.14
C LEU A 331 -8.30 -5.86 -0.45
N ILE A 332 -8.27 -7.00 -1.13
CA ILE A 332 -8.76 -8.27 -0.62
C ILE A 332 -7.64 -8.97 0.15
N PRO A 333 -7.76 -9.15 1.48
CA PRO A 333 -6.73 -9.79 2.27
C PRO A 333 -6.63 -11.28 1.96
N VAL A 334 -5.42 -11.83 2.08
CA VAL A 334 -5.22 -13.28 2.08
C VAL A 334 -6.06 -13.95 3.18
N ASN A 335 -6.45 -15.19 2.92
CA ASN A 335 -7.07 -16.02 3.94
C ASN A 335 -6.07 -16.33 5.07
N LYS A 336 -6.41 -15.96 6.31
CA LYS A 336 -5.55 -16.16 7.49
C LYS A 336 -5.20 -17.64 7.73
N ARG A 337 -6.10 -18.57 7.42
CA ARG A 337 -5.86 -20.02 7.54
C ARG A 337 -4.81 -20.51 6.55
N SER A 338 -4.83 -20.02 5.31
CA SER A 338 -3.81 -20.35 4.31
C SER A 338 -2.42 -19.90 4.76
N VAL A 339 -2.32 -18.72 5.39
CA VAL A 339 -1.07 -18.25 5.99
C VAL A 339 -0.59 -19.19 7.11
N LEU A 340 -1.48 -19.60 8.02
CA LEU A 340 -1.11 -20.50 9.13
C LEU A 340 -0.62 -21.87 8.65
N ILE A 341 -1.24 -22.43 7.60
CA ILE A 341 -0.84 -23.72 7.02
C ILE A 341 0.60 -23.69 6.51
N ARG A 342 1.00 -22.61 5.82
CA ARG A 342 2.37 -22.46 5.30
C ARG A 342 3.40 -21.99 6.34
N THR A 343 2.95 -21.57 7.53
CA THR A 343 3.81 -21.17 8.66
C THR A 343 3.67 -22.14 9.83
N ILE A 344 3.41 -23.42 9.57
CA ILE A 344 3.11 -24.42 10.62
C ILE A 344 4.28 -24.65 11.59
N GLU A 345 5.51 -24.35 11.17
CA GLU A 345 6.71 -24.44 12.00
C GLU A 345 6.90 -23.22 12.94
N GLU A 346 6.15 -22.14 12.72
CA GLU A 346 6.22 -20.95 13.59
C GLU A 346 5.65 -21.26 14.97
N THR A 347 6.46 -21.06 16.00
CA THR A 347 6.06 -21.23 17.38
C THR A 347 5.71 -19.90 18.03
N GLU A 348 5.07 -19.97 19.20
CA GLU A 348 4.87 -18.79 20.05
C GLU A 348 6.20 -18.09 20.35
N SER A 349 6.16 -16.76 20.32
CA SER A 349 7.30 -15.91 20.68
C SER A 349 6.80 -14.64 21.38
N PRO A 350 7.48 -14.19 22.45
CA PRO A 350 7.01 -13.06 23.23
C PRO A 350 7.08 -11.77 22.42
N ARG A 351 5.94 -11.07 22.34
CA ARG A 351 5.86 -9.71 21.81
C ARG A 351 6.74 -8.76 22.64
N VAL A 352 7.39 -7.82 21.98
CA VAL A 352 8.13 -6.76 22.67
C VAL A 352 7.23 -5.94 23.61
N SER A 353 7.71 -5.69 24.83
CA SER A 353 7.07 -4.79 25.78
C SER A 353 7.44 -3.35 25.45
N ILE A 354 6.44 -2.49 25.26
CA ILE A 354 6.68 -1.06 25.02
C ILE A 354 6.87 -0.37 26.37
N THR A 355 8.10 -0.01 26.69
CA THR A 355 8.46 0.70 27.92
C THR A 355 7.73 2.04 28.00
N LYS A 356 7.24 2.41 29.17
CA LYS A 356 6.63 3.71 29.45
C LYS A 356 7.36 4.40 30.60
N ILE A 357 7.75 5.64 30.39
CA ILE A 357 8.34 6.51 31.42
C ILE A 357 7.39 7.69 31.58
N ASP A 358 6.90 7.93 32.81
CA ASP A 358 5.90 8.96 33.13
C ASP A 358 4.65 8.91 32.24
N GLY A 359 4.22 7.69 31.89
CA GLY A 359 3.07 7.45 31.01
C GLY A 359 3.34 7.65 29.51
N VAL A 360 4.56 8.07 29.14
CA VAL A 360 4.98 8.27 27.75
C VAL A 360 5.66 7.01 27.23
N GLU A 361 5.13 6.47 26.13
CA GLU A 361 5.74 5.36 25.41
C GLU A 361 7.14 5.72 24.91
N GLN A 362 8.09 4.86 25.19
CA GLN A 362 9.46 4.95 24.70
C GLN A 362 9.60 4.23 23.37
N THR A 363 10.55 4.68 22.58
CA THR A 363 10.89 4.07 21.30
C THR A 363 11.72 2.81 21.53
N LEU A 364 11.47 1.77 20.73
CA LEU A 364 12.21 0.51 20.82
C LEU A 364 13.70 0.72 20.53
N SER A 365 14.55 -0.14 21.10
CA SER A 365 15.92 -0.28 20.63
C SER A 365 15.97 -0.93 19.24
N GLU A 366 17.11 -0.86 18.57
CA GLU A 366 17.32 -1.52 17.28
C GLU A 366 17.15 -3.05 17.39
N GLU A 367 17.73 -3.65 18.43
CA GLU A 367 17.64 -5.08 18.70
C GLU A 367 16.20 -5.51 19.00
N GLU A 368 15.48 -4.71 19.79
CA GLU A 368 14.07 -4.93 20.09
C GLU A 368 13.20 -4.85 18.83
N ALA A 369 13.44 -3.86 17.98
CA ALA A 369 12.70 -3.67 16.75
C ALA A 369 12.95 -4.81 15.75
N ILE A 370 14.21 -5.20 15.53
CA ILE A 370 14.55 -6.34 14.67
C ILE A 370 13.91 -7.63 15.21
N ARG A 371 14.01 -7.90 16.51
CA ARG A 371 13.45 -9.09 17.14
C ARG A 371 11.93 -9.14 17.00
N GLU A 372 11.23 -8.05 17.27
CA GLU A 372 9.78 -7.97 17.10
C GLU A 372 9.37 -8.13 15.63
N ALA A 373 10.10 -7.50 14.71
CA ALA A 373 9.82 -7.58 13.29
C ALA A 373 9.99 -9.00 12.71
N LYS A 374 10.96 -9.78 13.23
CA LYS A 374 11.20 -11.18 12.83
C LYS A 374 10.02 -12.12 13.15
N ARG A 375 9.08 -11.72 14.02
CA ARG A 375 7.86 -12.49 14.32
C ARG A 375 6.82 -12.45 13.18
N CYS A 376 7.00 -11.59 12.19
CA CYS A 376 6.04 -11.36 11.11
C CYS A 376 5.86 -12.58 10.20
N LEU A 377 4.62 -13.03 10.03
CA LEU A 377 4.26 -14.20 9.19
C LEU A 377 4.27 -13.94 7.68
N ALA A 378 4.70 -12.75 7.23
CA ALA A 378 4.82 -12.41 5.82
C ALA A 378 3.55 -12.73 5.00
N CYS A 379 2.39 -12.22 5.45
CA CYS A 379 1.07 -12.69 5.01
C CYS A 379 0.76 -12.46 3.53
N GLY A 380 1.26 -11.39 2.90
CA GLY A 380 0.91 -11.01 1.53
C GLY A 380 2.14 -10.80 0.65
N CYS A 381 1.92 -10.25 -0.55
CA CYS A 381 3.00 -9.87 -1.44
C CYS A 381 3.66 -8.55 -1.00
N GLY A 382 4.99 -8.53 -0.90
CA GLY A 382 5.77 -7.33 -0.56
C GLY A 382 7.29 -7.58 -0.55
N VAL A 383 8.05 -6.51 -0.30
CA VAL A 383 9.52 -6.59 -0.15
C VAL A 383 9.94 -7.53 0.96
N GLY A 384 11.05 -8.22 0.72
CA GLY A 384 11.68 -9.13 1.68
C GLY A 384 11.27 -10.59 1.56
N CYS A 385 10.34 -10.95 0.66
CA CYS A 385 10.14 -12.36 0.28
C CYS A 385 11.11 -12.80 -0.79
N ASP A 386 11.30 -11.93 -1.79
CA ASP A 386 12.20 -12.03 -2.94
C ASP A 386 12.23 -13.35 -3.73
N ARG A 387 11.37 -14.33 -3.43
CA ARG A 387 11.32 -15.64 -4.10
C ARG A 387 11.09 -15.51 -5.60
N CYS A 388 10.11 -14.72 -6.03
CA CYS A 388 9.85 -14.50 -7.46
C CYS A 388 11.03 -13.82 -8.16
N TYR A 389 11.72 -12.91 -7.46
CA TYR A 389 12.91 -12.22 -7.95
C TYR A 389 14.10 -13.18 -8.09
N LYS A 390 14.42 -13.95 -7.04
CA LYS A 390 15.53 -14.89 -6.99
C LYS A 390 15.35 -16.08 -7.92
N VAL A 391 14.12 -16.55 -8.12
CA VAL A 391 13.84 -17.72 -8.97
C VAL A 391 13.87 -17.36 -10.46
N CYS A 392 13.78 -16.07 -10.80
CA CYS A 392 13.71 -15.63 -12.19
C CYS A 392 15.09 -15.60 -12.85
N ILE A 393 15.44 -16.68 -13.55
CA ILE A 393 16.71 -16.77 -14.30
C ILE A 393 16.83 -15.79 -15.47
N TYR A 394 15.69 -15.24 -15.93
CA TYR A 394 15.63 -14.29 -17.05
C TYR A 394 15.72 -12.82 -16.59
N SER A 395 15.89 -12.57 -15.29
CA SER A 395 15.85 -11.21 -14.71
C SER A 395 14.59 -10.44 -15.12
N GLY A 396 13.48 -11.16 -15.28
CA GLY A 396 12.18 -10.64 -15.67
C GLY A 396 11.32 -10.20 -14.50
N VAL A 397 11.92 -10.04 -13.31
CA VAL A 397 11.26 -9.49 -12.12
C VAL A 397 12.10 -8.32 -11.65
N ASP A 398 11.53 -7.12 -11.62
CA ASP A 398 12.19 -5.90 -11.18
C ASP A 398 11.64 -5.50 -9.80
N LEU A 399 12.48 -4.97 -8.91
CA LEU A 399 12.01 -4.35 -7.65
C LEU A 399 11.81 -2.86 -7.88
N ILE A 400 10.58 -2.37 -7.75
CA ILE A 400 10.25 -0.95 -7.90
C ILE A 400 9.51 -0.49 -6.64
N GLY A 401 10.13 0.39 -5.85
CA GLY A 401 9.58 0.82 -4.56
C GLY A 401 9.36 -0.35 -3.60
N GLU A 402 8.13 -0.52 -3.10
CA GLU A 402 7.79 -1.57 -2.14
C GLU A 402 7.37 -2.93 -2.75
N ARG A 403 7.43 -3.12 -4.07
CA ARG A 403 6.88 -4.30 -4.77
C ARG A 403 7.80 -4.81 -5.88
N TYR A 404 7.79 -6.13 -6.07
CA TYR A 404 8.36 -6.78 -7.25
C TYR A 404 7.38 -6.66 -8.41
N TYR A 405 7.83 -6.43 -9.64
CA TYR A 405 7.03 -6.31 -10.86
C TYR A 405 7.53 -7.30 -11.91
N ILE A 406 6.61 -7.94 -12.64
CA ILE A 406 7.00 -8.75 -13.78
C ILE A 406 7.28 -7.81 -14.96
N ASN A 407 8.49 -7.90 -15.50
CA ASN A 407 8.88 -7.21 -16.71
C ASN A 407 8.40 -8.01 -17.92
N GLU A 408 7.32 -7.56 -18.55
CA GLU A 408 6.67 -8.28 -19.66
C GLU A 408 7.62 -8.52 -20.85
N ASN A 409 8.57 -7.61 -21.09
CA ASN A 409 9.54 -7.72 -22.18
C ASN A 409 10.60 -8.79 -21.92
N LYS A 410 10.88 -9.10 -20.66
CA LYS A 410 11.86 -10.12 -20.24
C LYS A 410 11.20 -11.43 -19.80
N CYS A 411 9.90 -11.42 -19.51
CA CYS A 411 9.17 -12.60 -19.08
C CYS A 411 9.03 -13.59 -20.24
N ASP A 412 9.57 -14.79 -20.05
CA ASP A 412 9.47 -15.90 -21.02
C ASP A 412 8.26 -16.81 -20.76
N GLY A 413 7.49 -16.56 -19.68
CA GLY A 413 6.25 -17.27 -19.42
C GLY A 413 6.40 -18.67 -18.79
N CYS A 414 7.56 -19.00 -18.20
CA CYS A 414 7.83 -20.34 -17.67
C CYS A 414 7.00 -20.74 -16.42
N GLY A 415 6.36 -19.77 -15.74
CA GLY A 415 5.50 -20.01 -14.58
C GLY A 415 6.22 -20.35 -13.27
N LEU A 416 7.56 -20.37 -13.22
CA LEU A 416 8.29 -20.77 -12.03
C LEU A 416 8.04 -19.87 -10.81
N CYS A 417 7.84 -18.57 -11.04
CA CYS A 417 7.46 -17.62 -10.00
C CYS A 417 6.05 -17.90 -9.44
N VAL A 418 5.12 -18.40 -10.26
CA VAL A 418 3.77 -18.79 -9.85
C VAL A 418 3.84 -19.97 -8.90
N GLU A 419 4.56 -21.02 -9.27
CA GLU A 419 4.70 -22.26 -8.47
C GLU A 419 5.37 -22.02 -7.12
N ILE A 420 6.36 -21.12 -7.04
CA ILE A 420 7.08 -20.85 -5.79
C ILE A 420 6.42 -19.79 -4.90
N CYS A 421 5.37 -19.11 -5.40
CA CYS A 421 4.73 -18.01 -4.67
C CYS A 421 3.96 -18.55 -3.45
N PRO A 422 4.42 -18.30 -2.21
CA PRO A 422 3.72 -18.81 -1.03
C PRO A 422 2.36 -18.14 -0.81
N ASN A 423 2.12 -16.99 -1.44
CA ASN A 423 0.92 -16.19 -1.33
C ASN A 423 -0.11 -16.48 -2.41
N GLU A 424 0.21 -17.30 -3.41
CA GLU A 424 -0.62 -17.50 -4.61
C GLU A 424 -0.95 -16.17 -5.33
N ALA A 425 -0.14 -15.13 -5.08
CA ALA A 425 -0.32 -13.79 -5.59
C ALA A 425 0.20 -13.60 -7.02
N ILE A 426 0.57 -14.67 -7.74
CA ILE A 426 1.09 -14.58 -9.11
C ILE A 426 0.26 -15.49 -9.99
N ILE A 427 -0.27 -14.94 -11.08
CA ILE A 427 -1.08 -15.65 -12.06
C ILE A 427 -0.42 -15.59 -13.44
N MET A 428 -0.77 -16.55 -14.31
CA MET A 428 -0.38 -16.50 -15.72
C MET A 428 -1.48 -15.84 -16.54
N ILE A 429 -1.16 -14.72 -17.19
CA ILE A 429 -2.08 -14.00 -18.09
C ILE A 429 -1.73 -14.33 -19.53
N PRO A 430 -2.65 -14.90 -20.33
CA PRO A 430 -2.46 -15.07 -21.76
C PRO A 430 -2.29 -13.70 -22.42
N ILE A 431 -1.27 -13.56 -23.27
CA ILE A 431 -1.11 -12.38 -24.13
C ILE A 431 -1.48 -12.75 -25.55
N GLU A 432 -2.28 -11.91 -26.19
CA GLU A 432 -2.53 -12.05 -27.62
C GLU A 432 -1.23 -11.82 -28.38
N PRO A 433 -0.93 -12.64 -29.41
CA PRO A 433 0.21 -12.38 -30.26
C PRO A 433 0.03 -11.00 -30.92
N ARG A 434 1.04 -10.13 -30.75
CA ARG A 434 1.10 -8.82 -31.42
C ARG A 434 1.19 -8.95 -32.93
#